data_AF-A0A959QQV1-F1
#
_entry.id   AF-A0A959QQV1-F1
#
_cell.length_a   1.000
_cell.length_b   1.000
_cell.length_c   1.000
_cell.angle_alpha   90.00
_cell.angle_beta   90.00
_cell.angle_gamma   90.00
#
_symmetry.space_group_name_H-M   'P 1'
#
loop_
_entity.id
_entity.type
_entity.pdbx_description
1 polymer ?
#
loop_
_entity_poly.entity_id
_entity_poly.type
_entity_poly.pdbx_seq_one_letter_code
_entity_poly.pdbx_strand_id
1 'polypeptide(L)'
;MRKILTFATALALGTTMVEAQTVATFDTLTLAGTDTFYVNYSNPGNDVGFDDGLAHFECVYDTAGYSGLSKGFAYSNMTDSANGTYNNIYSAKTGIGYNGSSQYLLASAYDAIGIKLKGKAAGQPVKGFYITNTAYGYTEMKGGGFSKKFGGTPNTDPDWFKVTIKGYLNGMPKTDSIDFYLADYRDADSTKDYIIKTWEWVNLLPLEEVDSLSFSLSSTDTAG
;
A
#
# COMPACT_ATOMS: atom_id res chain seq x y z
N MET A 1 -73.74 -18.73 -6.80
CA MET A 1 -72.47 -18.90 -6.04
C MET A 1 -71.40 -18.04 -6.68
N ARG A 2 -71.13 -16.83 -6.14
CA ARG A 2 -70.06 -15.93 -6.61
C ARG A 2 -68.79 -16.24 -5.82
N LYS A 3 -67.75 -16.74 -6.50
CA LYS A 3 -66.44 -17.01 -5.88
C LYS A 3 -65.63 -15.72 -5.82
N ILE A 4 -65.34 -15.26 -4.61
CA ILE A 4 -64.41 -14.16 -4.32
C ILE A 4 -63.00 -14.74 -4.41
N LEU A 5 -62.18 -14.27 -5.35
CA LEU A 5 -60.74 -14.54 -5.38
C LEU A 5 -60.01 -13.39 -4.69
N THR A 6 -59.58 -13.64 -3.45
CA THR A 6 -58.68 -12.74 -2.72
C THR A 6 -57.25 -13.03 -3.17
N PHE A 7 -56.63 -12.10 -3.90
CA PHE A 7 -55.18 -12.14 -4.14
C PHE A 7 -54.46 -11.53 -2.93
N ALA A 8 -53.81 -12.37 -2.12
CA ALA A 8 -52.84 -11.91 -1.14
C ALA A 8 -51.51 -11.65 -1.88
N THR A 9 -51.08 -10.39 -1.92
CA THR A 9 -49.76 -10.02 -2.45
C THR A 9 -48.79 -10.05 -1.28
N ALA A 10 -47.87 -11.00 -1.25
CA ALA A 10 -46.78 -11.01 -0.28
C ALA A 10 -45.72 -10.01 -0.72
N LEU A 11 -45.62 -8.88 0.00
CA LEU A 11 -44.54 -7.91 -0.18
C LEU A 11 -43.31 -8.41 0.59
N ALA A 12 -42.36 -9.01 -0.12
CA ALA A 12 -41.05 -9.32 0.44
C ALA A 12 -40.20 -8.04 0.45
N LEU A 13 -40.12 -7.37 1.61
CA LEU A 13 -39.11 -6.34 1.86
C LEU A 13 -37.75 -7.02 2.00
N GLY A 14 -37.03 -7.15 0.89
CA GLY A 14 -35.61 -7.50 0.91
C GLY A 14 -34.80 -6.30 1.36
N THR A 15 -34.35 -6.28 2.61
CA THR A 15 -33.33 -5.33 3.05
C THR A 15 -31.99 -5.79 2.48
N THR A 16 -31.54 -5.16 1.39
CA THR A 16 -30.12 -5.26 1.02
C THR A 16 -29.33 -4.53 2.10
N MET A 17 -28.71 -5.29 2.99
CA MET A 17 -27.69 -4.76 3.89
C MET A 17 -26.55 -4.25 3.00
N VAL A 18 -26.49 -2.94 2.79
CA VAL A 18 -25.30 -2.31 2.21
C VAL A 18 -24.27 -2.32 3.33
N GLU A 19 -23.36 -3.29 3.31
CA GLU A 19 -22.14 -3.26 4.12
C GLU A 19 -21.33 -2.02 3.68
N ALA A 20 -21.37 -0.96 4.49
CA ALA A 20 -20.53 0.20 4.26
C ALA A 20 -19.07 -0.21 4.47
N GLN A 21 -18.32 -0.38 3.39
CA GLN A 21 -16.89 -0.62 3.46
C GLN A 21 -16.20 0.66 3.95
N THR A 22 -15.53 0.59 5.10
CA THR A 22 -14.60 1.65 5.50
C THR A 22 -13.35 1.56 4.62
N VAL A 23 -13.04 2.64 3.92
CA VAL A 23 -11.82 2.80 3.12
C VAL A 23 -11.00 3.91 3.76
N ALA A 24 -9.71 3.64 4.02
CA ALA A 24 -8.76 4.71 4.32
C ALA A 24 -8.38 5.38 3.00
N THR A 25 -8.80 6.63 2.81
CA THR A 25 -8.51 7.40 1.58
C THR A 25 -7.45 8.47 1.81
N PHE A 26 -7.14 8.77 3.06
CA PHE A 26 -6.18 9.81 3.48
C PHE A 26 -6.58 11.24 3.10
N ASP A 27 -7.67 11.43 2.35
CA ASP A 27 -8.14 12.75 1.91
C ASP A 27 -8.55 13.65 3.08
N THR A 28 -8.85 13.07 4.25
CA THR A 28 -9.21 13.81 5.46
C THR A 28 -7.98 14.28 6.25
N LEU A 29 -6.80 13.76 5.94
CA LEU A 29 -5.55 14.18 6.55
C LEU A 29 -5.10 15.54 5.98
N THR A 30 -4.51 16.38 6.83
CA THR A 30 -4.16 17.76 6.47
C THR A 30 -2.69 17.87 6.09
N LEU A 31 -2.41 18.37 4.89
CA LEU A 31 -1.07 18.80 4.47
C LEU A 31 -0.94 20.32 4.55
N ALA A 32 0.28 20.80 4.78
CA ALA A 32 0.59 22.23 4.91
C ALA A 32 0.47 23.02 3.58
N GLY A 33 0.33 22.33 2.44
CA GLY A 33 0.26 22.94 1.12
C GLY A 33 0.14 21.91 0.01
N THR A 34 0.40 22.34 -1.22
CA THR A 34 0.56 21.49 -2.41
C THR A 34 2.00 21.01 -2.53
N ASP A 35 2.20 19.89 -3.23
CA ASP A 35 3.52 19.31 -3.49
C ASP A 35 4.39 19.16 -2.23
N THR A 36 3.79 18.60 -1.19
CA THR A 36 4.39 18.37 0.12
C THR A 36 4.02 16.99 0.65
N PHE A 37 4.64 16.63 1.77
CA PHE A 37 4.35 15.42 2.52
C PHE A 37 4.29 15.74 4.01
N TYR A 38 3.82 14.76 4.79
CA TYR A 38 3.84 14.81 6.24
C TYR A 38 4.44 13.54 6.81
N VAL A 39 5.37 13.74 7.73
CA VAL A 39 5.91 12.73 8.64
C VAL A 39 5.64 13.24 10.04
N ASN A 40 5.20 12.36 10.94
CA ASN A 40 4.98 12.74 12.33
C ASN A 40 6.31 12.71 13.08
N TYR A 41 6.79 13.89 13.49
CA TYR A 41 8.08 14.10 14.16
C TYR A 41 7.97 14.27 15.69
N SER A 42 6.89 13.81 16.34
CA SER A 42 6.62 14.17 17.74
C SER A 42 7.41 13.39 18.79
N ASN A 43 7.83 12.15 18.51
CA ASN A 43 8.64 11.33 19.42
C ASN A 43 9.61 10.40 18.66
N PRO A 44 10.90 10.75 18.52
CA PRO A 44 11.84 10.00 17.68
C PRO A 44 12.07 8.58 18.18
N GLY A 45 12.29 7.66 17.26
CA GLY A 45 12.51 6.23 17.53
C GLY A 45 11.27 5.46 17.99
N ASN A 46 10.11 6.12 18.08
CA ASN A 46 8.85 5.52 18.51
C ASN A 46 7.78 5.67 17.43
N ASP A 47 6.84 4.73 17.40
CA ASP A 47 5.66 4.83 16.54
C ASP A 47 4.74 5.94 17.06
N VAL A 48 4.69 7.05 16.32
CA VAL A 48 3.80 8.19 16.58
C VAL A 48 2.66 8.28 15.57
N GLY A 49 2.80 7.58 14.44
CA GLY A 49 1.73 7.22 13.50
C GLY A 49 0.74 8.32 13.11
N PHE A 50 -0.35 7.85 12.51
CA PHE A 50 -1.60 8.56 12.32
C PHE A 50 -2.72 7.54 12.05
N ASP A 51 -3.97 7.98 12.19
CA ASP A 51 -5.14 7.16 11.88
C ASP A 51 -5.87 7.71 10.66
N ASP A 52 -6.38 6.83 9.81
CA ASP A 52 -7.38 7.17 8.79
C ASP A 52 -8.34 5.99 8.60
N GLY A 53 -9.62 6.29 8.38
CA GLY A 53 -10.68 5.29 8.40
C GLY A 53 -10.76 4.54 9.73
N LEU A 54 -10.52 3.22 9.70
CA LEU A 54 -10.47 2.34 10.88
C LEU A 54 -9.12 1.64 10.99
N ALA A 55 -8.03 2.35 10.68
CA ALA A 55 -6.68 1.82 10.76
C ALA A 55 -5.70 2.84 11.34
N HIS A 56 -4.71 2.35 12.06
CA HIS A 56 -3.52 3.07 12.47
C HIS A 56 -2.35 2.68 11.54
N PHE A 57 -1.66 3.69 11.03
CA PHE A 57 -0.50 3.53 10.15
C PHE A 57 0.74 3.89 10.95
N GLU A 58 1.68 2.94 11.07
CA GLU A 58 2.94 3.15 11.78
C GLU A 58 3.71 4.33 11.17
N CYS A 59 4.26 5.21 11.99
CA CYS A 59 5.19 6.25 11.54
C CYS A 59 6.26 6.43 12.61
N VAL A 60 7.45 5.95 12.30
CA VAL A 60 8.65 6.12 13.11
C VAL A 60 9.59 7.04 12.33
N TYR A 61 10.02 8.10 13.00
CA TYR A 61 11.08 8.96 12.51
C TYR A 61 12.32 8.82 13.38
N ASP A 62 13.49 9.04 12.80
CA ASP A 62 14.74 9.13 13.54
C ASP A 62 15.43 10.46 13.21
N THR A 63 16.24 10.95 14.15
CA THR A 63 17.13 12.10 13.99
C THR A 63 18.59 11.69 13.78
N ALA A 64 18.93 10.42 13.98
CA ALA A 64 20.26 9.89 13.76
C ALA A 64 20.54 9.75 12.24
N GLY A 65 21.38 10.64 11.71
CA GLY A 65 21.87 10.58 10.33
C GLY A 65 20.90 11.21 9.31
N TYR A 66 19.75 10.56 9.06
CA TYR A 66 18.73 11.06 8.12
C TYR A 66 17.54 11.63 8.88
N SER A 67 17.25 12.93 8.69
CA SER A 67 16.09 13.59 9.28
C SER A 67 14.85 13.35 8.42
N GLY A 68 14.13 12.26 8.67
CA GLY A 68 12.93 11.91 7.92
C GLY A 68 12.25 10.65 8.44
N LEU A 69 11.36 10.09 7.63
CA LEU A 69 10.69 8.82 7.91
C LEU A 69 11.72 7.68 7.90
N SER A 70 12.03 7.12 9.07
CA SER A 70 12.97 5.99 9.19
C SER A 70 12.27 4.66 8.94
N LYS A 71 11.01 4.54 9.39
CA LYS A 71 10.19 3.32 9.23
C LYS A 71 8.70 3.67 9.24
N GLY A 72 7.92 2.99 8.42
CA GLY A 72 6.46 3.08 8.43
C GLY A 72 5.93 3.88 7.24
N PHE A 73 4.97 4.76 7.50
CA PHE A 73 4.20 5.46 6.48
C PHE A 73 4.26 6.97 6.66
N ALA A 74 4.19 7.67 5.52
CA ALA A 74 3.95 9.10 5.42
C ALA A 74 2.82 9.33 4.41
N TYR A 75 2.05 10.41 4.54
CA TYR A 75 1.13 10.82 3.49
C TYR A 75 1.70 11.99 2.69
N SER A 76 1.44 11.99 1.38
CA SER A 76 2.03 12.91 0.42
C SER A 76 1.01 13.32 -0.64
N ASN A 77 1.13 14.54 -1.13
CA ASN A 77 0.45 15.03 -2.33
C ASN A 77 1.45 15.49 -3.40
N MET A 78 2.72 15.06 -3.31
CA MET A 78 3.73 15.40 -4.31
C MET A 78 3.36 14.84 -5.69
N THR A 79 3.55 15.65 -6.73
CA THR A 79 3.19 15.29 -8.11
C THR A 79 4.39 14.99 -9.01
N ASP A 80 5.61 15.24 -8.53
CA ASP A 80 6.84 14.99 -9.29
C ASP A 80 7.11 13.48 -9.45
N SER A 81 6.61 12.92 -10.54
CA SER A 81 6.82 11.53 -10.94
C SER A 81 8.05 11.32 -11.85
N ALA A 82 8.73 12.40 -12.24
CA ALA A 82 9.81 12.37 -13.23
C ALA A 82 11.20 12.35 -12.57
N ASN A 83 11.39 13.13 -11.51
CA ASN A 83 12.66 13.20 -10.78
C ASN A 83 12.88 11.94 -9.94
N GLY A 84 13.66 10.99 -10.45
CA GLY A 84 13.99 9.76 -9.75
C GLY A 84 15.24 9.84 -8.90
N THR A 85 15.49 10.93 -8.17
CA THR A 85 16.65 11.06 -7.27
C THR A 85 16.28 10.74 -5.82
N TYR A 86 17.29 10.48 -4.98
CA TYR A 86 17.12 10.20 -3.55
C TYR A 86 16.46 11.35 -2.75
N ASN A 87 16.36 12.56 -3.33
CA ASN A 87 15.64 13.68 -2.74
C ASN A 87 14.13 13.63 -3.02
N ASN A 88 13.67 12.75 -3.93
CA ASN A 88 12.26 12.59 -4.29
C ASN A 88 11.70 11.23 -3.83
N ILE A 89 11.98 10.87 -2.58
CA ILE A 89 11.49 9.61 -1.99
C ILE A 89 10.01 9.68 -1.56
N TYR A 90 9.41 10.87 -1.58
CA TYR A 90 8.03 11.09 -1.17
C TYR A 90 7.02 11.23 -2.31
N SER A 91 7.43 10.91 -3.55
CA SER A 91 6.52 10.89 -4.71
C SER A 91 6.23 9.48 -5.20
N ALA A 92 4.95 9.19 -5.48
CA ALA A 92 4.55 8.00 -6.21
C ALA A 92 4.89 8.16 -7.70
N LYS A 93 5.18 7.05 -8.38
CA LYS A 93 5.45 7.07 -9.83
C LYS A 93 4.23 7.52 -10.65
N THR A 94 3.03 7.40 -10.09
CA THR A 94 1.79 7.91 -10.69
C THR A 94 1.66 9.43 -10.59
N GLY A 95 2.35 10.08 -9.64
CA GLY A 95 2.23 11.52 -9.34
C GLY A 95 0.86 11.94 -8.77
N ILE A 96 -0.03 10.99 -8.47
CA ILE A 96 -1.37 11.25 -7.94
C ILE A 96 -1.89 10.02 -7.18
N GLY A 97 -2.77 10.27 -6.21
CA GLY A 97 -3.46 9.22 -5.47
C GLY A 97 -4.40 8.40 -6.35
N TYR A 98 -4.75 7.21 -5.87
CA TYR A 98 -5.65 6.31 -6.60
C TYR A 98 -7.01 6.98 -6.87
N ASN A 99 -7.57 6.73 -8.05
CA ASN A 99 -8.86 7.30 -8.48
C ASN A 99 -8.95 8.84 -8.38
N GLY A 100 -7.81 9.53 -8.53
CA GLY A 100 -7.76 10.99 -8.47
C GLY A 100 -7.79 11.57 -7.06
N SER A 101 -7.57 10.75 -6.02
CA SER A 101 -7.33 11.26 -4.67
C SER A 101 -6.17 12.25 -4.68
N SER A 102 -6.31 13.33 -3.91
CA SER A 102 -5.31 14.38 -3.83
C SER A 102 -4.09 13.97 -3.03
N GLN A 103 -4.14 12.83 -2.33
CA GLN A 103 -3.10 12.37 -1.42
C GLN A 103 -2.93 10.86 -1.51
N TYR A 104 -1.79 10.35 -1.04
CA TYR A 104 -1.51 8.92 -1.00
C TYR A 104 -0.45 8.62 0.06
N LEU A 105 -0.30 7.34 0.40
CA LEU A 105 0.76 6.91 1.31
C LEU A 105 2.06 6.56 0.60
N LEU A 106 3.15 6.88 1.28
CA LEU A 106 4.49 6.38 1.01
C LEU A 106 4.87 5.44 2.14
N ALA A 107 5.58 4.37 1.79
CA ALA A 107 6.07 3.38 2.73
C ALA A 107 7.61 3.40 2.74
N SER A 108 8.20 3.51 3.94
CA SER A 108 9.61 3.26 4.20
C SER A 108 9.73 1.96 4.98
N ALA A 109 10.07 0.87 4.29
CA ALA A 109 10.06 -0.49 4.84
C ALA A 109 11.42 -1.19 4.72
N TYR A 110 12.47 -0.56 5.30
CA TYR A 110 13.76 -1.21 5.51
C TYR A 110 13.63 -2.43 6.43
N ASP A 111 12.80 -2.28 7.47
CA ASP A 111 12.25 -3.36 8.28
C ASP A 111 10.77 -3.56 7.97
N ALA A 112 10.18 -4.65 8.48
CA ALA A 112 8.75 -4.88 8.37
C ALA A 112 7.95 -3.75 9.03
N ILE A 113 7.05 -3.12 8.27
CA ILE A 113 6.19 -2.02 8.74
C ILE A 113 4.76 -2.48 8.99
N GLY A 114 4.05 -1.81 9.89
CA GLY A 114 2.75 -2.27 10.40
C GLY A 114 1.55 -1.35 10.13
N ILE A 115 0.40 -1.97 9.86
CA ILE A 115 -0.93 -1.35 9.98
C ILE A 115 -1.71 -2.08 11.05
N LYS A 116 -2.34 -1.36 11.98
CA LYS A 116 -3.23 -1.93 13.01
C LYS A 116 -4.66 -1.53 12.74
N LEU A 117 -5.56 -2.50 12.61
CA LEU A 117 -6.99 -2.24 12.43
C LEU A 117 -7.62 -1.82 13.76
N LYS A 118 -8.62 -0.96 13.69
CA LYS A 118 -9.26 -0.32 14.83
C LYS A 118 -10.76 -0.54 14.83
N GLY A 119 -11.35 -0.49 16.02
CA GLY A 119 -12.80 -0.53 16.20
C GLY A 119 -13.42 -1.73 15.49
N LYS A 120 -14.43 -1.49 14.65
CA LYS A 120 -15.16 -2.54 13.93
C LYS A 120 -14.36 -3.24 12.83
N ALA A 121 -13.21 -2.70 12.42
CA ALA A 121 -12.35 -3.34 11.43
C ALA A 121 -11.41 -4.39 12.04
N ALA A 122 -11.14 -4.31 13.35
CA ALA A 122 -10.27 -5.27 14.02
C ALA A 122 -10.93 -6.66 14.04
N GLY A 123 -10.20 -7.67 13.57
CA GLY A 123 -10.71 -9.04 13.44
C GLY A 123 -11.63 -9.25 12.23
N GLN A 124 -11.64 -8.34 11.25
CA GLN A 124 -12.41 -8.49 10.02
C GLN A 124 -11.50 -8.74 8.82
N PRO A 125 -12.01 -9.37 7.74
CA PRO A 125 -11.25 -9.48 6.50
C PRO A 125 -10.97 -8.12 5.87
N VAL A 126 -9.71 -7.90 5.47
CA VAL A 126 -9.31 -6.74 4.66
C VAL A 126 -9.41 -7.12 3.20
N LYS A 127 -10.17 -6.36 2.41
CA LYS A 127 -10.33 -6.67 0.97
C LYS A 127 -9.03 -6.53 0.20
N GLY A 128 -8.28 -5.46 0.46
CA GLY A 128 -7.09 -5.13 -0.30
C GLY A 128 -6.77 -3.65 -0.27
N PHE A 129 -5.77 -3.29 -1.06
CA PHE A 129 -5.32 -1.92 -1.23
C PHE A 129 -4.69 -1.75 -2.62
N TYR A 130 -4.54 -0.50 -3.06
CA TYR A 130 -3.80 -0.18 -4.27
C TYR A 130 -2.34 0.14 -3.93
N ILE A 131 -1.41 -0.37 -4.73
CA ILE A 131 0.04 -0.13 -4.57
C ILE A 131 0.68 0.26 -5.91
N THR A 132 1.75 1.06 -5.84
CA THR A 132 2.60 1.39 -6.98
C THR A 132 4.03 1.65 -6.51
N ASN A 133 4.98 1.79 -7.44
CA ASN A 133 6.35 2.16 -7.11
C ASN A 133 6.46 3.66 -6.77
N THR A 134 7.45 4.03 -5.97
CA THR A 134 7.86 5.43 -5.83
C THR A 134 8.56 5.91 -7.11
N ALA A 135 8.62 7.23 -7.33
CA ALA A 135 9.34 7.82 -8.45
C ALA A 135 10.83 7.44 -8.42
N TYR A 136 11.44 7.48 -7.22
CA TYR A 136 12.81 7.03 -6.97
C TYR A 136 12.99 5.54 -7.27
N GLY A 137 12.21 4.65 -6.63
CA GLY A 137 12.36 3.20 -6.79
C GLY A 137 12.15 2.72 -8.22
N TYR A 138 11.18 3.30 -8.95
CA TYR A 138 10.98 3.02 -10.37
C TYR A 138 12.22 3.37 -11.21
N THR A 139 12.80 4.55 -10.96
CA THR A 139 13.94 5.05 -11.73
C THR A 139 15.20 4.25 -11.46
N GLU A 140 15.43 3.91 -10.20
CA GLU A 140 16.52 3.06 -9.75
C GLU A 140 16.50 1.71 -10.49
N MET A 141 15.39 0.97 -10.43
CA MET A 141 15.25 -0.30 -11.16
C MET A 141 15.42 -0.15 -12.68
N LYS A 142 15.13 1.02 -13.26
CA LYS A 142 15.36 1.31 -14.69
C LYS A 142 16.83 1.62 -15.05
N GLY A 143 17.71 1.71 -14.06
CA GLY A 143 19.12 2.10 -14.22
C GLY A 143 19.40 3.53 -13.78
N GLY A 144 18.88 3.93 -12.61
CA GLY A 144 19.07 5.26 -12.01
C GLY A 144 20.51 5.56 -11.57
N GLY A 145 21.33 4.51 -11.44
CA GLY A 145 22.78 4.60 -11.29
C GLY A 145 23.29 4.28 -9.88
N PHE A 146 22.43 4.27 -8.85
CA PHE A 146 22.80 3.79 -7.52
C PHE A 146 22.63 2.26 -7.42
N SER A 147 21.45 1.78 -7.77
CA SER A 147 21.11 0.36 -7.89
C SER A 147 21.52 -0.22 -9.25
N LYS A 148 21.57 -1.55 -9.33
CA LYS A 148 21.72 -2.21 -10.63
C LYS A 148 20.44 -2.02 -11.45
N LYS A 149 20.59 -1.87 -12.76
CA LYS A 149 19.45 -1.93 -13.68
C LYS A 149 18.85 -3.34 -13.68
N PHE A 150 17.55 -3.44 -13.43
CA PHE A 150 16.83 -4.72 -13.49
C PHE A 150 16.83 -5.30 -14.90
N GLY A 151 16.97 -6.62 -14.98
CA GLY A 151 17.21 -7.35 -16.22
C GLY A 151 18.68 -7.30 -16.67
N GLY A 152 19.51 -6.44 -16.05
CA GLY A 152 20.90 -6.27 -16.44
C GLY A 152 21.07 -5.82 -17.90
N THR A 153 22.23 -6.11 -18.46
CA THR A 153 22.51 -5.97 -19.91
C THR A 153 22.94 -7.34 -20.40
N PRO A 154 22.16 -8.03 -21.26
CA PRO A 154 21.24 -7.47 -22.27
C PRO A 154 19.71 -7.52 -21.97
N ASN A 155 19.24 -7.45 -20.71
CA ASN A 155 17.84 -7.70 -20.29
C ASN A 155 17.48 -9.19 -20.17
N THR A 156 18.27 -9.94 -19.40
CA THR A 156 18.08 -11.38 -19.17
C THR A 156 18.18 -11.78 -17.70
N ASP A 157 18.58 -10.86 -16.82
CA ASP A 157 18.71 -11.18 -15.40
C ASP A 157 17.31 -11.32 -14.78
N PRO A 158 17.04 -12.41 -14.04
CA PRO A 158 15.71 -12.71 -13.48
C PRO A 158 15.41 -11.88 -12.22
N ASP A 159 15.48 -10.55 -12.36
CA ASP A 159 15.34 -9.60 -11.27
C ASP A 159 13.90 -9.40 -10.82
N TRP A 160 13.72 -9.07 -9.55
CA TRP A 160 12.39 -8.77 -9.03
C TRP A 160 12.46 -7.88 -7.80
N PHE A 161 11.37 -7.14 -7.58
CA PHE A 161 11.14 -6.34 -6.39
C PHE A 161 9.73 -6.63 -5.88
N LYS A 162 9.61 -7.00 -4.60
CA LYS A 162 8.40 -7.62 -4.05
C LYS A 162 8.05 -7.05 -2.68
N VAL A 163 6.76 -6.89 -2.43
CA VAL A 163 6.20 -6.74 -1.10
C VAL A 163 5.56 -8.06 -0.64
N THR A 164 5.86 -8.47 0.58
CA THR A 164 5.19 -9.57 1.27
C THR A 164 4.30 -8.99 2.37
N ILE A 165 3.01 -9.34 2.33
CA ILE A 165 1.99 -8.90 3.28
C ILE A 165 1.63 -10.07 4.19
N LYS A 166 1.82 -9.90 5.50
CA LYS A 166 1.47 -10.89 6.52
C LYS A 166 0.30 -10.39 7.37
N GLY A 167 -0.71 -11.23 7.54
CA GLY A 167 -1.82 -10.98 8.46
C GLY A 167 -1.54 -11.52 9.86
N TYR A 168 -2.12 -10.88 10.87
CA TYR A 168 -2.09 -11.32 12.27
C TYR A 168 -3.48 -11.23 12.88
N LEU A 169 -3.76 -12.08 13.86
CA LEU A 169 -4.95 -12.05 14.68
C LEU A 169 -4.61 -12.43 16.12
N ASN A 170 -4.98 -11.60 17.08
CA ASN A 170 -4.66 -11.73 18.51
C ASN A 170 -3.16 -11.93 18.77
N GLY A 171 -2.32 -11.22 18.00
CA GLY A 171 -0.85 -11.33 18.07
C GLY A 171 -0.26 -12.58 17.41
N MET A 172 -1.09 -13.48 16.87
CA MET A 172 -0.62 -14.68 16.17
C MET A 172 -0.54 -14.43 14.66
N PRO A 173 0.58 -14.74 14.00
CA PRO A 173 0.68 -14.63 12.55
C PRO A 173 -0.23 -15.66 11.87
N LYS A 174 -0.85 -15.28 10.75
CA LYS A 174 -1.50 -16.22 9.83
C LYS A 174 -0.49 -17.22 9.27
N THR A 175 -0.92 -18.38 8.80
CA THR A 175 -0.02 -19.36 8.17
C THR A 175 0.57 -18.79 6.87
N ASP A 176 -0.29 -18.26 6.01
CA ASP A 176 0.11 -17.75 4.68
C ASP A 176 0.42 -16.25 4.69
N SER A 177 0.96 -15.79 3.57
CA SER A 177 1.20 -14.38 3.25
C SER A 177 0.80 -14.11 1.80
N ILE A 178 0.56 -12.84 1.48
CA ILE A 178 0.33 -12.40 0.11
C ILE A 178 1.62 -11.79 -0.42
N ASP A 179 2.11 -12.33 -1.52
CA ASP A 179 3.26 -11.79 -2.24
C ASP A 179 2.79 -11.00 -3.46
N PHE A 180 3.32 -9.79 -3.62
CA PHE A 180 3.02 -8.94 -4.76
C PHE A 180 4.30 -8.33 -5.34
N TYR A 181 4.48 -8.47 -6.65
CA TYR A 181 5.67 -8.02 -7.37
C TYR A 181 5.45 -6.61 -7.93
N LEU A 182 6.30 -5.67 -7.47
CA LEU A 182 6.40 -4.31 -7.98
C LEU A 182 7.24 -4.24 -9.26
N ALA A 183 8.13 -5.24 -9.44
CA ALA A 183 8.84 -5.53 -10.67
C ALA A 183 9.11 -7.04 -10.75
N ASP A 184 9.07 -7.60 -11.96
CA ASP A 184 9.35 -9.01 -12.22
C ASP A 184 9.92 -9.19 -13.63
N TYR A 185 11.13 -9.74 -13.70
CA TYR A 185 11.90 -10.05 -14.92
C TYR A 185 12.20 -11.56 -15.01
N ARG A 186 11.48 -12.39 -14.24
CA ARG A 186 11.74 -13.84 -14.18
C ARG A 186 11.04 -14.63 -15.29
N ASP A 187 10.18 -14.02 -16.09
CA ASP A 187 9.51 -14.73 -17.18
C ASP A 187 10.54 -15.14 -18.25
N ALA A 188 10.35 -16.31 -18.85
CA ALA A 188 11.23 -16.76 -19.92
C ALA A 188 11.06 -15.93 -21.20
N ASP A 189 9.91 -15.28 -21.36
CA ASP A 189 9.61 -14.31 -22.39
C ASP A 189 9.80 -12.89 -21.84
N SER A 190 10.94 -12.27 -22.14
CA SER A 190 11.31 -10.93 -21.66
C SER A 190 10.38 -9.81 -22.14
N THR A 191 9.46 -10.08 -23.07
CA THR A 191 8.42 -9.12 -23.44
C THR A 191 7.37 -8.94 -22.34
N LYS A 192 7.34 -9.85 -21.35
CA LYS A 192 6.48 -9.77 -20.17
C LYS A 192 7.15 -9.16 -18.95
N ASP A 193 8.44 -8.82 -19.04
CA ASP A 193 9.15 -8.14 -17.96
C ASP A 193 8.48 -6.81 -17.64
N TYR A 194 8.33 -6.50 -16.35
CA TYR A 194 7.66 -5.28 -15.95
C TYR A 194 8.25 -4.63 -14.70
N ILE A 195 8.03 -3.32 -14.63
CA ILE A 195 8.09 -2.50 -13.41
C ILE A 195 6.79 -1.72 -13.40
N ILE A 196 5.96 -1.88 -12.36
CA ILE A 196 4.67 -1.19 -12.33
C ILE A 196 4.87 0.32 -12.16
N LYS A 197 4.06 1.10 -12.87
CA LYS A 197 4.03 2.58 -12.80
C LYS A 197 2.62 3.16 -12.66
N THR A 198 1.67 2.27 -12.41
CA THR A 198 0.23 2.49 -12.24
C THR A 198 -0.18 1.91 -10.90
N TRP A 199 -1.35 2.31 -10.41
CA TRP A 199 -1.94 1.73 -9.20
C TRP A 199 -2.49 0.34 -9.49
N GLU A 200 -1.95 -0.67 -8.82
CA GLU A 200 -2.36 -2.06 -8.97
C GLU A 200 -3.05 -2.56 -7.69
N TRP A 201 -4.11 -3.36 -7.85
CA TRP A 201 -4.87 -3.89 -6.72
C TRP A 201 -4.21 -5.13 -6.13
N VAL A 202 -4.02 -5.14 -4.81
CA VAL A 202 -3.57 -6.30 -4.04
C VAL A 202 -4.77 -6.86 -3.28
N ASN A 203 -5.19 -8.07 -3.62
CA ASN A 203 -6.27 -8.77 -2.92
C ASN A 203 -5.76 -9.39 -1.61
N LEU A 204 -6.32 -8.99 -0.48
CA LEU A 204 -5.97 -9.49 0.85
C LEU A 204 -7.01 -10.44 1.45
N LEU A 205 -8.13 -10.70 0.76
CA LEU A 205 -9.15 -11.64 1.23
C LEU A 205 -8.62 -13.03 1.64
N PRO A 206 -7.59 -13.61 0.98
CA PRO A 206 -7.05 -14.89 1.42
C PRO A 206 -6.39 -14.88 2.80
N LEU A 207 -6.12 -13.72 3.40
CA LEU A 207 -5.64 -13.61 4.79
C LEU A 207 -6.75 -13.79 5.83
N GLU A 208 -8.02 -13.81 5.39
CA GLU A 208 -9.21 -13.91 6.24
C GLU A 208 -9.25 -12.81 7.33
N GLU A 209 -9.81 -13.11 8.50
CA GLU A 209 -9.91 -12.20 9.64
C GLU A 209 -8.55 -11.82 10.21
N VAL A 210 -8.23 -10.53 10.24
CA VAL A 210 -6.98 -10.00 10.79
C VAL A 210 -7.27 -8.80 11.70
N ASP A 211 -6.37 -8.51 12.64
CA ASP A 211 -6.37 -7.25 13.40
C ASP A 211 -5.18 -6.34 13.05
N SER A 212 -4.19 -6.89 12.35
CA SER A 212 -3.01 -6.16 11.92
C SER A 212 -2.36 -6.81 10.71
N LEU A 213 -1.66 -5.98 9.93
CA LEU A 213 -0.91 -6.36 8.75
C LEU A 213 0.54 -5.93 8.94
N SER A 214 1.49 -6.74 8.49
CA SER A 214 2.87 -6.32 8.27
C SER A 214 3.27 -6.41 6.81
N PHE A 215 4.16 -5.51 6.39
CA PHE A 215 4.64 -5.37 5.02
C PHE A 215 6.16 -5.40 5.03
N SER A 216 6.75 -6.30 4.25
CA SER A 216 8.19 -6.42 4.09
C SER A 216 8.57 -6.31 2.62
N LEU A 217 9.55 -5.47 2.30
CA LEU A 217 10.10 -5.35 0.96
C LEU A 217 11.30 -6.29 0.80
N SER A 218 11.44 -6.86 -0.39
CA SER A 218 12.58 -7.70 -0.78
C SER A 218 12.88 -7.53 -2.26
N SER A 219 14.15 -7.71 -2.63
CA SER A 219 14.66 -7.48 -3.99
C SER A 219 15.74 -8.49 -4.33
N THR A 220 15.95 -8.78 -5.62
CA THR A 220 17.18 -9.45 -6.08
C THR A 220 18.40 -8.55 -6.04
N ASP A 221 18.20 -7.24 -6.11
CA ASP A 221 19.27 -6.28 -5.88
C ASP A 221 19.41 -6.02 -4.38
N THR A 222 20.40 -6.67 -3.77
CA THR A 222 20.69 -6.59 -2.34
C THR A 222 22.02 -5.89 -2.04
N ALA A 223 22.66 -5.31 -3.04
CA ALA A 223 23.97 -4.68 -2.90
C ALA A 223 23.92 -3.24 -3.42
N GLY A 224 23.95 -2.28 -2.49
CA GLY A 224 24.08 -0.85 -2.72
C GLY A 224 24.89 -0.20 -1.61
#